data_AF-A0A1V5JRU2-F1
#
_entry.id   AF-A0A1V5JRU2-F1
#
_cell.length_a   1.000
_cell.length_b   1.000
_cell.length_c   1.000
_cell.angle_alpha   90.00
_cell.angle_beta   90.00
_cell.angle_gamma   90.00
#
_symmetry.space_group_name_H-M   'P 1'
#
loop_
_entity.id
_entity.type
_entity.pdbx_description
1 polymer ?
#
loop_
_entity_poly.entity_id
_entity_poly.type
_entity_poly.pdbx_seq_one_letter_code
_entity_poly.pdbx_strand_id
1 'polypeptide(L)'
;MRFVRKIVLPLLLLGALVLLSVLVFQKILPTEVQKNRSSLPVRVTVETILVAVEPGPWLPSGRPRSEALERLQKVLGRIAQGEDLGRIAKEMGDAWEPPFTLTAPGVSPAQGERRSVLVERGVVDCAFSLPVGMIRIIPYDPEGGSSPRGWIILKRVK
;
A
#
# COMPACT_ATOMS: atom_id res chain seq x y z
N MET A 1 -35.28 -25.69 -35.33
CA MET A 1 -34.77 -24.64 -34.41
C MET A 1 -34.59 -25.20 -32.99
N ARG A 2 -33.45 -25.83 -32.68
CA ARG A 2 -33.15 -26.37 -31.32
C ARG A 2 -31.64 -26.31 -31.06
N PHE A 3 -31.06 -25.12 -30.95
CA PHE A 3 -29.60 -24.99 -30.79
C PHE A 3 -29.13 -23.79 -29.94
N VAL A 4 -29.92 -23.35 -28.95
CA VAL A 4 -29.56 -22.15 -28.15
C VAL A 4 -29.44 -22.44 -26.63
N ARG A 5 -29.76 -23.65 -26.15
CA ARG A 5 -29.82 -23.92 -24.70
C ARG A 5 -28.54 -24.48 -24.05
N LYS A 6 -27.46 -24.76 -24.78
CA LYS A 6 -26.29 -25.48 -24.22
C LYS A 6 -25.10 -24.61 -23.80
N ILE A 7 -25.08 -23.31 -24.12
CA ILE A 7 -23.91 -22.44 -23.87
C ILE A 7 -24.12 -21.48 -22.68
N VAL A 8 -25.36 -21.25 -22.26
CA VAL A 8 -25.67 -20.23 -21.23
C VAL A 8 -25.37 -20.73 -19.80
N LEU A 9 -25.42 -22.05 -19.57
CA LEU A 9 -25.24 -22.62 -18.23
C LEU A 9 -23.79 -22.55 -17.67
N PRO A 10 -22.71 -22.76 -18.43
CA PRO A 10 -21.34 -22.67 -17.89
C PRO A 10 -20.87 -21.24 -17.62
N LEU A 11 -21.42 -20.21 -18.28
CA LEU A 11 -21.05 -18.82 -18.01
C LEU A 11 -21.60 -18.30 -16.67
N LEU A 12 -22.78 -18.77 -16.25
CA LEU A 12 -23.38 -18.42 -14.95
C LEU A 12 -22.59 -19.01 -13.77
N LEU A 13 -22.02 -20.20 -13.95
CA LEU A 13 -21.18 -20.86 -12.92
C LEU A 13 -19.82 -20.16 -12.73
N LEU A 14 -19.20 -19.65 -13.80
CA LEU A 14 -17.96 -18.87 -13.68
C LEU A 14 -18.20 -17.52 -13.00
N GLY A 15 -19.30 -16.83 -13.33
CA GLY A 15 -19.68 -15.57 -12.69
C GLY A 15 -19.95 -15.72 -11.20
N ALA A 16 -20.60 -16.82 -10.79
CA ALA A 16 -20.83 -17.13 -9.39
C ALA A 16 -19.53 -17.39 -8.61
N LEU A 17 -18.53 -18.05 -9.24
CA LEU A 17 -17.24 -18.34 -8.60
C LEU A 17 -16.40 -17.08 -8.35
N VAL A 18 -16.43 -16.12 -9.28
CA VAL A 18 -15.75 -14.82 -9.15
C VAL A 18 -16.44 -13.93 -8.11
N LEU A 19 -17.78 -13.96 -8.05
CA LEU A 19 -18.50 -13.25 -6.98
C LEU A 19 -18.21 -13.84 -5.60
N LEU A 20 -18.12 -15.18 -5.49
CA LEU A 20 -17.84 -15.85 -4.24
C LEU A 20 -16.42 -15.55 -3.74
N SER A 21 -15.42 -15.47 -4.62
CA SER A 21 -14.05 -15.13 -4.23
C SER A 21 -13.90 -13.67 -3.78
N VAL A 22 -14.60 -12.72 -4.41
CA VAL A 22 -14.65 -11.32 -3.96
C VAL A 22 -15.33 -11.20 -2.60
N LEU A 23 -16.41 -11.96 -2.35
CA LEU A 23 -17.12 -11.98 -1.07
C LEU A 23 -16.29 -12.64 0.05
N VAL A 24 -15.53 -13.69 -0.25
CA VAL A 24 -14.60 -14.30 0.71
C VAL A 24 -13.45 -13.35 1.05
N PHE A 25 -12.95 -12.57 0.09
CA PHE A 25 -11.89 -11.59 0.33
C PHE A 25 -12.33 -10.44 1.25
N GLN A 26 -13.59 -10.00 1.16
CA GLN A 26 -14.13 -8.99 2.09
C GLN A 26 -14.34 -9.53 3.51
N LYS A 27 -14.53 -10.85 3.68
CA LYS A 27 -14.77 -11.47 4.99
C LYS A 27 -13.51 -11.69 5.84
N ILE A 28 -12.31 -11.46 5.28
CA ILE A 28 -11.03 -11.51 6.02
C ILE A 28 -10.66 -10.12 6.57
N LEU A 29 -11.51 -9.10 6.39
CA LEU A 29 -11.37 -7.87 7.15
C LEU A 29 -11.98 -8.07 8.54
N PRO A 30 -11.18 -8.13 9.63
CA PRO A 30 -11.73 -8.15 10.97
C PRO A 30 -12.61 -6.91 11.14
N THR A 31 -13.91 -7.15 11.31
CA THR A 31 -14.92 -6.14 11.63
C THR A 31 -14.83 -5.83 13.11
N GLU A 32 -13.73 -5.20 13.53
CA GLU A 32 -13.49 -4.75 14.91
C GLU A 32 -12.46 -3.59 14.88
N VAL A 33 -12.82 -2.49 14.21
CA VAL A 33 -12.14 -1.20 14.43
C VAL A 33 -13.21 -0.12 14.58
N GLN A 34 -14.01 -0.23 15.63
CA GLN A 34 -14.93 0.83 16.03
C GLN A 34 -14.90 1.00 17.55
N LYS A 35 -13.75 1.39 18.11
CA LYS A 35 -13.66 1.86 19.51
C LYS A 35 -12.47 2.79 19.77
N ASN A 36 -12.48 3.98 19.16
CA ASN A 36 -12.04 5.27 19.75
C ASN A 36 -11.90 6.33 18.65
N ARG A 37 -12.90 7.20 18.51
CA ARG A 37 -12.79 8.47 17.77
C ARG A 37 -12.46 9.62 18.73
N SER A 38 -11.59 9.38 19.72
CA SER A 38 -11.12 10.42 20.63
C SER A 38 -9.59 10.47 20.57
N SER A 39 -9.09 11.44 19.81
CA SER A 39 -7.70 11.70 19.40
C SER A 39 -7.16 10.81 18.28
N LEU A 40 -7.01 11.39 17.08
CA LEU A 40 -6.08 10.86 16.08
C LEU A 40 -4.68 10.74 16.73
N PRO A 41 -3.90 9.70 16.39
CA PRO A 41 -2.57 9.55 16.94
C PRO A 41 -1.72 10.78 16.61
N VAL A 42 -1.05 11.32 17.62
CA VAL A 42 -0.12 12.45 17.48
C VAL A 42 1.18 12.01 16.80
N ARG A 43 1.49 10.72 16.89
CA ARG A 43 2.67 10.06 16.31
C ARG A 43 2.30 8.69 15.78
N VAL A 44 2.85 8.31 14.64
CA VAL A 44 2.70 6.98 14.04
C VAL A 44 4.05 6.49 13.55
N THR A 45 4.32 5.20 13.68
CA THR A 45 5.52 4.59 13.11
C THR A 45 5.14 3.75 11.90
N VAL A 46 5.87 3.91 10.81
CA VAL A 46 5.59 3.26 9.53
C VAL A 46 6.82 2.60 8.94
N GLU A 47 6.56 1.57 8.14
CA GLU A 47 7.51 0.97 7.21
C GLU A 47 7.04 1.31 5.80
N THR A 48 7.97 1.63 4.90
CA THR A 48 7.65 1.95 3.51
C THR A 48 8.53 1.18 2.53
N ILE A 49 7.95 0.88 1.36
CA ILE A 49 8.69 0.46 0.16
C ILE A 49 8.34 1.43 -0.95
N LEU A 50 9.34 2.08 -1.53
CA LEU A 50 9.19 2.77 -2.80
C LEU A 50 9.49 1.79 -3.93
N VAL A 51 8.52 1.63 -4.84
CA VAL A 51 8.71 1.07 -6.17
C VAL A 51 8.75 2.24 -7.15
N ALA A 52 9.95 2.67 -7.49
CA ALA A 52 10.19 3.89 -8.25
C ALA A 52 9.88 3.68 -9.75
N VAL A 53 9.40 4.75 -10.37
CA VAL A 53 9.20 4.94 -11.82
C VAL A 53 10.10 6.09 -12.26
N GLU A 54 9.97 7.23 -11.58
CA GLU A 54 10.76 8.42 -11.88
C GLU A 54 12.18 8.33 -11.31
N PRO A 55 13.12 9.07 -11.92
CA PRO A 55 14.48 9.15 -11.40
C PRO A 55 14.51 9.70 -9.96
N GLY A 56 15.47 9.21 -9.18
CA GLY A 56 15.72 9.66 -7.83
C GLY A 56 17.10 9.23 -7.33
N PRO A 57 17.49 9.62 -6.10
CA PRO A 57 18.82 9.33 -5.55
C PRO A 57 19.18 7.84 -5.55
N TRP A 58 18.17 6.98 -5.46
CA TRP A 58 18.26 5.52 -5.40
C TRP A 58 18.10 4.83 -6.76
N LEU A 59 17.49 5.53 -7.73
CA LEU A 59 17.25 5.04 -9.07
C LEU A 59 17.50 6.18 -10.06
N PRO A 60 18.77 6.51 -10.37
CA PRO A 60 19.12 7.75 -11.06
C PRO A 60 18.52 7.90 -12.46
N SER A 61 18.28 6.80 -13.17
CA SER A 61 17.68 6.77 -14.50
C SER A 61 16.16 6.60 -14.49
N GLY A 62 15.54 6.41 -13.33
CA GLY A 62 14.19 5.88 -13.25
C GLY A 62 14.08 4.47 -13.85
N ARG A 63 12.85 4.03 -14.13
CA ARG A 63 12.57 2.83 -14.92
C ARG A 63 11.25 2.95 -15.69
N PRO A 64 11.05 2.15 -16.75
CA PRO A 64 9.76 2.06 -17.42
C PRO A 64 8.63 1.70 -16.45
N ARG A 65 7.46 2.30 -16.66
CA ARG A 65 6.26 2.05 -15.84
C ARG A 65 5.86 0.58 -15.82
N SER A 66 6.04 -0.14 -16.93
CA SER A 66 5.77 -1.58 -17.04
C SER A 66 6.67 -2.40 -16.12
N GLU A 67 7.98 -2.11 -16.13
CA GLU A 67 8.96 -2.78 -15.25
C GLU A 67 8.66 -2.49 -13.78
N ALA A 68 8.31 -1.24 -13.44
CA ALA A 68 7.90 -0.87 -12.09
C ALA A 68 6.64 -1.62 -11.65
N LEU A 69 5.67 -1.80 -12.55
CA LEU A 69 4.44 -2.55 -12.26
C LEU A 69 4.72 -4.04 -12.00
N GLU A 70 5.58 -4.67 -12.80
CA GLU A 70 6.02 -6.05 -12.54
C GLU A 70 6.71 -6.19 -11.18
N ARG A 71 7.55 -5.20 -10.82
CA ARG A 71 8.23 -5.18 -9.53
C ARG A 71 7.24 -5.00 -8.38
N LEU A 72 6.27 -4.10 -8.53
CA LEU A 72 5.16 -3.92 -7.59
C LEU A 72 4.39 -5.23 -7.40
N GLN A 73 4.02 -5.93 -8.48
CA GLN A 73 3.32 -7.20 -8.41
C GLN A 73 4.11 -8.28 -7.66
N LYS A 74 5.43 -8.37 -7.88
CA LYS A 74 6.30 -9.29 -7.14
C LYS A 74 6.31 -8.98 -5.64
N VAL A 75 6.43 -7.69 -5.28
CA VAL A 75 6.38 -7.25 -3.88
C VAL A 75 5.04 -7.62 -3.24
N LEU A 76 3.92 -7.34 -3.92
CA LEU A 76 2.59 -7.69 -3.42
C LEU A 76 2.40 -9.20 -3.28
N GLY A 77 2.96 -10.00 -4.20
CA GLY A 77 2.94 -11.46 -4.09
C GLY A 77 3.64 -11.97 -2.82
N ARG A 78 4.78 -11.38 -2.46
CA ARG A 78 5.51 -11.72 -1.22
C ARG A 78 4.75 -11.30 0.03
N ILE A 79 4.15 -10.10 0.02
CA ILE A 79 3.27 -9.62 1.11
C ILE A 79 2.09 -10.58 1.29
N ALA A 80 1.46 -11.03 0.20
CA ALA A 80 0.34 -11.97 0.26
C ALA A 80 0.73 -13.36 0.81
N GLN A 81 2.01 -13.74 0.73
CA GLN A 81 2.57 -14.94 1.35
C GLN A 81 2.90 -14.76 2.85
N GLY A 82 2.61 -13.58 3.42
CA GLY A 82 2.86 -13.27 4.83
C GLY A 82 4.29 -12.85 5.14
N GLU A 83 5.07 -12.48 4.12
CA GLU A 83 6.44 -12.04 4.34
C GLU A 83 6.51 -10.63 4.96
N ASP A 84 7.48 -10.43 5.86
CA ASP A 84 7.72 -9.14 6.50
C ASP A 84 8.10 -8.04 5.50
N LEU A 85 7.41 -6.89 5.60
CA LEU A 85 7.61 -5.75 4.70
C LEU A 85 9.04 -5.21 4.80
N GLY A 86 9.63 -5.15 6.00
CA GLY A 86 11.01 -4.70 6.19
C GLY A 86 12.03 -5.59 5.48
N ARG A 87 11.80 -6.91 5.46
CA ARG A 87 12.63 -7.85 4.67
C ARG A 87 12.49 -7.62 3.18
N ILE A 88 11.26 -7.53 2.68
CA ILE A 88 11.01 -7.27 1.25
C ILE A 88 11.61 -5.93 0.84
N ALA A 89 11.52 -4.90 1.69
CA ALA A 89 12.04 -3.58 1.43
C ALA A 89 13.56 -3.57 1.28
N LYS A 90 14.29 -4.37 2.08
CA LYS A 90 15.75 -4.51 1.96
C LYS A 90 16.18 -5.22 0.68
N GLU A 91 15.44 -6.25 0.29
CA GLU A 91 15.78 -7.08 -0.87
C GLU A 91 15.30 -6.47 -2.20
N MET A 92 14.18 -5.75 -2.16
CA MET A 92 13.42 -5.32 -3.34
C MET A 92 12.93 -3.87 -3.26
N GLY A 93 13.30 -3.06 -2.28
CA GLY A 93 13.00 -1.62 -2.30
C GLY A 93 13.91 -0.90 -3.29
N ASP A 94 13.41 0.11 -4.00
CA ASP A 94 14.32 1.06 -4.66
C ASP A 94 14.89 2.05 -3.62
N ALA A 95 14.06 2.44 -2.65
CA ALA A 95 14.49 3.13 -1.44
C ALA A 95 14.08 2.30 -0.23
N TRP A 96 15.07 1.84 0.54
CA TRP A 96 14.84 1.24 1.85
C TRP A 96 15.23 2.21 2.95
N GLU A 97 14.37 2.31 3.95
CA GLU A 97 14.69 2.96 5.21
C GLU A 97 14.20 2.08 6.36
N PRO A 98 14.87 2.10 7.52
CA PRO A 98 14.31 1.56 8.75
C PRO A 98 12.94 2.18 9.07
N PRO A 99 12.09 1.50 9.86
CA PRO A 99 10.84 2.09 10.33
C PRO A 99 11.08 3.47 10.95
N PHE A 100 10.25 4.45 10.59
CA PHE A 100 10.38 5.82 11.07
C PHE A 100 9.07 6.34 11.65
N THR A 101 9.19 7.25 12.61
CA THR A 101 8.05 7.88 13.28
C THR A 101 7.71 9.20 12.62
N LEU A 102 6.44 9.38 12.25
CA LEU A 102 5.86 10.61 11.75
C LEU A 102 5.10 11.33 12.85
N THR A 103 5.28 12.64 12.95
CA THR A 103 4.45 13.50 13.80
C THR A 103 3.28 14.11 13.03
N ALA A 104 2.14 14.22 13.70
CA ALA A 104 0.95 14.85 13.13
C ALA A 104 1.23 16.31 12.75
N PRO A 105 0.50 16.88 11.78
CA PRO A 105 0.62 18.29 11.44
C PRO A 105 0.50 19.20 12.67
N GLY A 106 1.39 20.19 12.79
CA GLY A 106 1.44 21.10 13.95
C GLY A 106 2.17 20.55 15.18
N VAL A 107 2.65 19.30 15.15
CA VAL A 107 3.37 18.69 16.27
C VAL A 107 4.88 18.72 16.00
N SER A 108 5.63 19.30 16.95
CA SER A 108 7.09 19.32 16.90
C SER A 108 7.67 17.89 17.00
N PRO A 109 8.56 17.50 16.07
CA PRO A 109 9.23 16.21 16.14
C PRO A 109 10.21 16.16 17.31
N ALA A 110 10.25 15.02 18.00
CA ALA A 110 11.39 14.69 18.87
C ALA A 110 12.60 14.24 18.02
N GLN A 111 13.74 14.02 18.68
CA GLN A 111 14.94 13.51 18.00
C GLN A 111 14.63 12.16 17.32
N GLY A 112 14.96 12.06 16.02
CA GLY A 112 14.69 10.87 15.21
C GLY A 112 13.27 10.77 14.63
N GLU A 113 12.36 11.68 14.97
CA GLU A 113 11.03 11.75 14.38
C GLU A 113 11.02 12.66 13.14
N ARG A 114 10.18 12.33 12.16
CA ARG A 114 10.00 13.10 10.94
C ARG A 114 8.77 13.97 11.05
N ARG A 115 8.93 15.25 10.68
CA ARG A 115 7.80 16.16 10.55
C ARG A 115 7.01 15.79 9.30
N SER A 116 5.70 15.66 9.42
CA SER A 116 4.79 15.32 8.30
C SER A 116 4.97 16.19 7.06
N VAL A 117 5.29 17.49 7.21
CA VAL A 117 5.50 18.42 6.07
C VAL A 117 6.71 18.09 5.19
N LEU A 118 7.61 17.21 5.65
CA LEU A 118 8.83 16.82 4.93
C LEU A 118 8.67 15.49 4.19
N VAL A 119 7.47 14.91 4.20
CA VAL A 119 7.17 13.60 3.64
C VAL A 119 6.06 13.74 2.60
N GLU A 120 6.02 12.85 1.62
CA GLU A 120 4.99 12.85 0.60
C GLU A 120 3.59 12.89 1.22
N ARG A 121 2.71 13.74 0.68
CA ARG A 121 1.37 13.96 1.23
C ARG A 121 0.58 12.65 1.36
N GLY A 122 0.69 11.78 0.37
CA GLY A 122 0.01 10.47 0.37
C GLY A 122 0.49 9.57 1.50
N VAL A 123 1.77 9.66 1.90
CA VAL A 123 2.32 8.93 3.05
C VAL A 123 1.73 9.45 4.36
N VAL A 124 1.64 10.76 4.54
CA VAL A 124 1.04 11.37 5.74
C VAL A 124 -0.43 10.99 5.85
N ASP A 125 -1.23 11.24 4.82
CA ASP A 125 -2.67 10.96 4.81
C ASP A 125 -2.95 9.47 5.05
N CYS A 126 -2.13 8.59 4.47
CA CYS A 126 -2.21 7.16 4.68
C CYS A 126 -1.81 6.77 6.11
N ALA A 127 -0.66 7.21 6.61
CA ALA A 127 -0.10 6.77 7.89
C ALA A 127 -1.04 7.04 9.08
N PHE A 128 -1.67 8.22 9.12
CA PHE A 128 -2.57 8.60 10.22
C PHE A 128 -3.97 7.98 10.10
N SER A 129 -4.39 7.53 8.92
CA SER A 129 -5.69 6.88 8.69
C SER A 129 -5.64 5.36 8.71
N LEU A 130 -4.45 4.77 8.54
CA LEU A 130 -4.26 3.32 8.48
C LEU A 130 -4.27 2.71 9.90
N PRO A 131 -5.01 1.61 10.15
CA PRO A 131 -4.90 0.87 11.40
C PRO A 131 -3.52 0.24 11.59
N VAL A 132 -3.10 0.04 12.85
CA VAL A 132 -1.84 -0.65 13.15
C VAL A 132 -1.87 -2.08 12.61
N GLY A 133 -0.77 -2.51 12.00
CA GLY A 133 -0.61 -3.81 11.35
C GLY A 133 -1.12 -3.87 9.90
N MET A 134 -1.88 -2.87 9.45
CA MET A 134 -2.41 -2.83 8.09
C MET A 134 -1.40 -2.28 7.09
N ILE A 135 -1.56 -2.70 5.83
CA ILE A 135 -0.77 -2.27 4.68
C ILE A 135 -1.69 -1.55 3.68
N ARG A 136 -1.21 -0.47 3.07
CA ARG A 136 -1.89 0.21 1.96
C ARG A 136 -0.87 0.62 0.89
N ILE A 137 -1.33 0.63 -0.36
CA ILE A 137 -0.57 1.16 -1.50
C ILE A 137 -1.03 2.59 -1.76
N ILE A 138 -0.08 3.51 -1.80
CA ILE A 138 -0.26 4.88 -2.25
C ILE A 138 0.03 4.87 -3.76
N PRO A 139 -0.95 5.27 -4.60
CA PRO A 139 -0.80 5.20 -6.04
C PRO A 139 0.29 6.16 -6.53
N TYR A 140 0.99 5.75 -7.59
CA TYR A 140 1.88 6.65 -8.33
C TYR A 140 1.08 7.83 -8.89
N ASP A 141 1.47 9.03 -8.48
CA ASP A 141 0.78 10.29 -8.76
C ASP A 141 1.83 11.38 -9.04
N PRO A 142 2.38 11.43 -10.27
CA PRO A 142 3.44 12.37 -10.64
C PRO A 142 2.99 13.84 -10.57
N GLU A 143 1.70 14.10 -10.77
CA GLU A 143 1.16 15.45 -10.90
C GLU A 143 0.49 15.95 -9.62
N GLY A 144 -0.14 15.07 -8.83
CA GLY A 144 -0.86 15.44 -7.61
C GLY A 144 -0.02 15.41 -6.33
N GLY A 145 1.24 14.97 -6.41
CA GLY A 145 2.20 15.03 -5.31
C GLY A 145 1.94 14.02 -4.18
N SER A 146 0.97 13.12 -4.35
CA SER A 146 0.68 12.07 -3.36
C SER A 146 1.82 11.06 -3.26
N SER A 147 2.39 10.69 -4.41
CA SER A 147 3.61 9.91 -4.53
C SER A 147 4.23 10.19 -5.90
N PRO A 148 5.06 11.24 -6.04
CA PRO A 148 5.50 11.72 -7.35
C PRO A 148 6.58 10.85 -8.00
N ARG A 149 7.14 9.88 -7.27
CA ARG A 149 8.28 9.08 -7.76
C ARG A 149 7.93 7.64 -8.13
N GLY A 150 6.76 7.16 -7.76
CA GLY A 150 6.35 5.78 -7.98
C GLY A 150 5.27 5.33 -7.02
N TRP A 151 5.10 4.03 -6.84
CA TRP A 151 4.16 3.50 -5.85
C TRP A 151 4.84 3.36 -4.49
N ILE A 152 4.15 3.76 -3.44
CA ILE A 152 4.61 3.56 -2.06
C ILE A 152 3.72 2.52 -1.40
N ILE A 153 4.32 1.46 -0.89
CA ILE A 153 3.64 0.47 -0.04
C ILE A 153 3.95 0.87 1.38
N LEU A 154 2.92 1.12 2.19
CA LEU A 154 3.04 1.61 3.56
C LEU A 154 2.40 0.61 4.51
N LYS A 155 3.14 0.22 5.54
CA LYS A 155 2.62 -0.52 6.70
C LYS A 155 2.70 0.35 7.93
N ARG A 156 1.61 0.44 8.69
CA ARG A 156 1.66 1.08 10.00
C ARG A 156 2.06 0.05 11.05
N VAL A 157 3.14 0.32 11.77
CA VAL A 157 3.64 -0.58 12.83
C VAL A 157 3.25 -0.11 14.24
N LYS A 158 3.01 1.21 14.43
CA LYS A 158 2.57 1.81 15.70
C LYS A 158 1.72 3.06 15.45
#